data_AF-A0A5Z0F9C4-F1
#
_entry.id   AF-A0A5Z0F9C4-F1
#
_cell.length_a   1.000
_cell.length_b   1.000
_cell.length_c   1.000
_cell.angle_alpha   90.00
_cell.angle_beta   90.00
_cell.angle_gamma   90.00
#
_symmetry.space_group_name_H-M   'P 1'
#
loop_
_entity.id
_entity.type
_entity.pdbx_description
1 polymer ?
#
loop_
_entity_poly.entity_id
_entity_poly.type
_entity_poly.pdbx_seq_one_letter_code
_entity_poly.pdbx_strand_id
1 'polypeptide(L)'
;MKKILIICMLFTLSFGIERPKFEDFLAGYERNKASMLNYEGMPAFALSENLLAVLKQPNAKLNKYVKYDPFLNLYLVRTDFSLIPTPMGDEEKLTRNDWVGIWDPNKPYIGHIKYLAQNIDEKDQLDFNSKIGLLGTP
;
A
#
# COMPACT_ATOMS: atom_id res chain seq x y z
N MET A 1 -9.12 -3.76 46.27
CA MET A 1 -9.60 -3.05 45.06
C MET A 1 -8.47 -2.44 44.25
N LYS A 2 -7.62 -1.55 44.82
CA LYS A 2 -6.50 -0.90 44.09
C LYS A 2 -5.51 -1.86 43.42
N LYS A 3 -5.15 -2.97 44.07
CA LYS A 3 -4.23 -4.00 43.51
C LYS A 3 -4.82 -4.76 42.31
N ILE A 4 -6.14 -5.01 42.33
CA ILE A 4 -6.85 -5.68 41.23
C ILE A 4 -6.89 -4.76 40.01
N LEU A 5 -7.12 -3.45 40.22
CA LEU A 5 -7.12 -2.46 39.15
C LEU A 5 -5.75 -2.38 38.44
N ILE A 6 -4.66 -2.41 39.20
CA ILE A 6 -3.28 -2.40 38.66
C ILE A 6 -3.02 -3.67 37.83
N ILE A 7 -3.47 -4.83 38.30
CA ILE A 7 -3.33 -6.09 37.58
C ILE A 7 -4.13 -6.08 36.27
N CYS A 8 -5.37 -5.59 36.28
CA CYS A 8 -6.17 -5.41 35.07
C CYS A 8 -5.49 -4.46 34.06
N MET A 9 -4.92 -3.35 34.54
CA MET A 9 -4.22 -2.38 33.70
C MET A 9 -2.96 -2.96 33.04
N LEU A 10 -2.16 -3.71 33.81
CA LEU A 10 -0.97 -4.41 33.28
C LEU A 10 -1.35 -5.51 32.28
N PHE A 11 -2.48 -6.19 32.49
CA PHE A 11 -2.98 -7.20 31.57
C PHE A 11 -3.34 -6.56 30.22
N THR A 12 -3.99 -5.40 30.20
CA THR A 12 -4.32 -4.70 28.94
C THR A 12 -3.10 -4.27 28.12
N LEU A 13 -1.96 -3.98 28.77
CA LEU A 13 -0.71 -3.67 28.07
C LEU A 13 -0.11 -4.89 27.35
N SER A 14 -0.44 -6.11 27.78
CA SER A 14 0.07 -7.35 27.19
C SER A 14 -0.66 -7.77 25.91
N PHE A 15 -1.83 -7.19 25.63
CA PHE A 15 -2.62 -7.42 24.40
C PHE A 15 -2.54 -6.24 23.42
N GLY A 16 -1.62 -5.30 23.64
CA GLY A 16 -1.33 -4.27 22.66
C GLY A 16 -0.76 -4.92 21.40
N ILE A 17 -1.45 -4.77 20.27
CA ILE A 17 -0.93 -5.17 18.96
C ILE A 17 0.37 -4.40 18.74
N GLU A 18 1.48 -5.11 18.54
CA GLU A 18 2.78 -4.47 18.30
C GLU A 18 2.67 -3.65 17.01
N ARG A 19 3.05 -2.39 17.12
CA ARG A 19 3.05 -1.47 16.00
C ARG A 19 4.12 -1.89 14.98
N PRO A 20 3.80 -1.92 13.68
CA PRO A 20 4.79 -2.11 12.63
C PRO A 20 5.95 -1.12 12.77
N LYS A 21 7.16 -1.66 12.90
CA LYS A 21 8.40 -0.88 12.94
C LYS A 21 8.82 -0.52 11.54
N PHE A 22 9.68 0.47 11.45
CA PHE A 22 10.30 0.87 10.19
C PHE A 22 10.98 -0.31 9.45
N GLU A 23 11.65 -1.16 10.21
CA GLU A 23 12.33 -2.35 9.70
C GLU A 23 11.36 -3.33 9.02
N ASP A 24 10.13 -3.45 9.52
CA ASP A 24 9.10 -4.32 8.92
C ASP A 24 8.69 -3.82 7.52
N PHE A 25 8.60 -2.50 7.33
CA PHE A 25 8.31 -1.92 6.02
C PHE A 25 9.47 -2.06 5.05
N LEU A 26 10.71 -1.88 5.52
CA LEU A 26 11.90 -2.11 4.69
C LEU A 26 11.99 -3.57 4.24
N ALA A 27 11.73 -4.52 5.14
CA ALA A 27 11.69 -5.94 4.81
C ALA A 27 10.59 -6.24 3.79
N GLY A 28 9.41 -5.63 3.94
CA GLY A 28 8.32 -5.72 2.97
C GLY A 28 8.71 -5.16 1.60
N TYR A 29 9.38 -4.01 1.56
CA TYR A 29 9.89 -3.40 0.33
C TYR A 29 10.89 -4.31 -0.39
N GLU A 30 11.92 -4.78 0.30
CA GLU A 30 12.96 -5.63 -0.32
C GLU A 30 12.37 -6.96 -0.82
N ARG A 31 11.38 -7.54 -0.11
CA ARG A 31 10.67 -8.74 -0.57
C ARG A 31 9.88 -8.48 -1.85
N ASN A 32 9.23 -7.32 -1.96
CA ASN A 32 8.32 -6.99 -3.05
C ASN A 32 9.01 -6.28 -4.23
N LYS A 33 10.26 -5.88 -4.08
CA LYS A 33 11.05 -5.15 -5.09
C LYS A 33 11.10 -5.84 -6.45
N ALA A 34 11.09 -7.18 -6.47
CA ALA A 34 11.07 -7.97 -7.69
C ALA A 34 9.77 -7.80 -8.51
N SER A 35 8.66 -7.37 -7.87
CA SER A 35 7.41 -7.07 -8.57
C SER A 35 7.40 -5.67 -9.20
N MET A 36 8.42 -4.85 -8.94
CA MET A 36 8.58 -3.50 -9.49
C MET A 36 9.69 -3.54 -10.55
N LEU A 37 9.38 -3.08 -11.76
CA LEU A 37 10.33 -3.09 -12.86
C LEU A 37 10.13 -1.89 -13.77
N ASN A 38 11.10 -1.65 -14.64
CA ASN A 38 10.95 -0.69 -15.73
C ASN A 38 10.59 -1.45 -17.00
N TYR A 39 9.40 -1.18 -17.54
CA TYR A 39 8.93 -1.72 -18.82
C TYR A 39 8.98 -0.62 -19.87
N GLU A 40 9.80 -0.81 -20.92
CA GLU A 40 10.01 0.19 -21.99
C GLU A 40 10.35 1.60 -21.46
N GLY A 41 11.15 1.69 -20.39
CA GLY A 41 11.57 2.95 -19.77
C GLY A 41 10.51 3.61 -18.88
N MET A 42 9.38 2.95 -18.64
CA MET A 42 8.33 3.42 -17.72
C MET A 42 8.24 2.54 -16.47
N PRO A 43 7.95 3.12 -15.29
CA PRO A 43 7.69 2.34 -14.08
C PRO A 43 6.52 1.39 -14.28
N ALA A 44 6.70 0.14 -13.87
CA ALA A 44 5.70 -0.92 -14.00
C ALA A 44 5.68 -1.82 -12.76
N PHE A 45 4.54 -2.44 -12.54
CA PHE A 45 4.28 -3.34 -11.42
C PHE A 45 3.56 -4.60 -11.89
N ALA A 46 4.04 -5.75 -11.41
CA ALA A 46 3.47 -7.06 -11.72
C ALA A 46 2.16 -7.28 -10.96
N LEU A 47 1.09 -7.49 -11.71
CA LEU A 47 -0.25 -7.83 -11.18
C LEU A 47 -0.45 -9.34 -11.07
N SER A 48 0.15 -10.11 -11.97
CA SER A 48 0.14 -11.57 -11.97
C SER A 48 1.40 -12.10 -12.69
N GLU A 49 1.52 -13.41 -12.84
CA GLU A 49 2.68 -14.06 -13.51
C GLU A 49 2.92 -13.56 -14.95
N ASN A 50 1.91 -12.98 -15.62
CA ASN A 50 2.04 -12.50 -17.00
C ASN A 50 1.33 -11.15 -17.28
N LEU A 51 0.96 -10.41 -16.24
CA LEU A 51 0.33 -9.09 -16.37
C LEU A 51 1.13 -8.01 -15.65
N LEU A 52 1.38 -6.92 -16.36
CA LEU A 52 1.95 -5.69 -15.84
C LEU A 52 0.92 -4.57 -15.90
N ALA A 53 0.91 -3.74 -14.87
CA ALA A 53 0.42 -2.37 -14.99
C ALA A 53 1.61 -1.43 -15.11
N VAL A 54 1.60 -0.62 -16.17
CA VAL A 54 2.66 0.32 -16.53
C VAL A 54 2.14 1.74 -16.35
N LEU A 55 2.85 2.56 -15.59
CA LEU A 55 2.47 3.95 -15.34
C LEU A 55 2.78 4.82 -16.55
N LYS A 56 1.76 5.47 -17.11
CA LYS A 56 1.94 6.37 -18.25
C LYS A 56 2.66 7.66 -17.80
N GLN A 57 3.83 7.90 -18.39
CA GLN A 57 4.56 9.16 -18.22
C GLN A 57 3.97 10.25 -19.14
N PRO A 58 4.09 11.56 -18.79
CA PRO A 58 3.59 12.64 -19.64
C PRO A 58 4.17 12.65 -21.06
N ASN A 59 5.44 12.26 -21.21
CA ASN A 59 6.18 12.31 -22.47
C ASN A 59 6.45 10.92 -23.08
N ALA A 60 5.82 9.86 -22.55
CA ALA A 60 6.02 8.50 -23.05
C ALA A 60 4.66 7.83 -23.29
N LYS A 61 4.57 7.09 -24.38
CA LYS A 61 3.37 6.34 -24.77
C LYS A 61 3.76 4.92 -25.08
N LEU A 62 3.04 3.97 -24.48
CA LEU A 62 3.19 2.57 -24.82
C LEU A 62 2.41 2.26 -26.11
N ASN A 63 3.06 1.60 -27.07
CA ASN A 63 2.43 1.25 -28.35
C ASN A 63 1.69 -0.10 -28.27
N LYS A 64 2.19 -1.05 -27.47
CA LYS A 64 1.62 -2.39 -27.31
C LYS A 64 1.09 -2.57 -25.89
N TYR A 65 -0.22 -2.56 -25.74
CA TYR A 65 -0.91 -2.81 -24.47
C TYR A 65 -2.25 -3.51 -24.73
N VAL A 66 -2.76 -4.17 -23.69
CA VAL A 66 -4.09 -4.81 -23.69
C VAL A 66 -5.18 -3.76 -23.49
N LYS A 67 -5.01 -2.89 -22.50
CA LYS A 67 -5.96 -1.82 -22.16
C LYS A 67 -5.25 -0.61 -21.58
N TYR A 68 -5.81 0.58 -21.81
CA TYR A 68 -5.40 1.79 -21.11
C TYR A 68 -6.54 2.24 -20.19
N ASP A 69 -6.21 2.51 -18.93
CA ASP A 69 -7.10 3.12 -17.95
C ASP A 69 -6.80 4.62 -17.82
N PRO A 70 -7.67 5.51 -18.33
CA PRO A 70 -7.44 6.95 -18.26
C PRO A 70 -7.64 7.54 -16.85
N PHE A 71 -8.37 6.85 -15.96
CA PHE A 71 -8.63 7.33 -14.61
C PHE A 71 -7.41 7.13 -13.71
N LEU A 72 -6.79 5.94 -13.80
CA LEU A 72 -5.56 5.62 -13.08
C LEU A 72 -4.29 5.99 -13.85
N ASN A 73 -4.42 6.33 -15.14
CA ASN A 73 -3.30 6.64 -16.04
C ASN A 73 -2.32 5.45 -16.15
N LEU A 74 -2.87 4.23 -16.29
CA LEU A 74 -2.14 2.96 -16.34
C LEU A 74 -2.39 2.21 -17.65
N TYR A 75 -1.35 1.58 -18.19
CA TYR A 75 -1.46 0.59 -19.26
C TYR A 75 -1.43 -0.82 -18.66
N LEU A 76 -2.39 -1.65 -19.04
CA LEU A 76 -2.34 -3.08 -18.79
C LEU A 76 -1.60 -3.77 -19.94
N VAL A 77 -0.55 -4.51 -19.63
CA VAL A 77 0.32 -5.17 -20.60
C VAL A 77 0.42 -6.65 -20.26
N ARG A 78 0.39 -7.51 -21.28
CA ARG A 78 0.65 -8.94 -21.15
C ARG A 78 2.09 -9.23 -21.56
N THR A 79 2.81 -9.97 -20.72
CA THR A 79 4.20 -10.37 -20.98
C THR A 79 4.29 -11.82 -21.42
N ASP A 80 5.30 -12.13 -22.24
CA ASP A 80 5.62 -13.50 -22.66
C ASP A 80 6.58 -14.19 -21.68
N PHE A 81 7.08 -13.45 -20.68
CA PHE A 81 7.95 -13.92 -19.61
C PHE A 81 7.25 -13.88 -18.26
N SER A 82 7.72 -14.72 -17.35
CA SER A 82 7.17 -14.84 -16.00
C SER A 82 7.56 -13.65 -15.13
N LEU A 83 6.58 -13.14 -14.40
CA LEU A 83 6.71 -12.08 -13.41
C LEU A 83 6.56 -12.64 -12.01
N ILE A 84 7.02 -11.88 -11.02
CA ILE A 84 6.87 -12.20 -9.60
C ILE A 84 5.89 -11.18 -9.01
N PRO A 85 4.57 -11.49 -8.97
CA PRO A 85 3.59 -10.57 -8.39
C PRO A 85 3.75 -10.50 -6.87
N THR A 86 3.48 -9.32 -6.31
CA THR A 86 3.37 -9.16 -4.86
C THR A 86 2.01 -9.67 -4.39
N PRO A 87 1.91 -10.36 -3.24
CA PRO A 87 0.63 -10.70 -2.65
C PRO A 87 -0.18 -9.42 -2.40
N MET A 88 -1.32 -9.29 -3.08
CA MET A 88 -2.22 -8.16 -2.87
C MET A 88 -3.09 -8.43 -1.65
N GLY A 89 -3.30 -7.39 -0.84
CA GLY A 89 -4.31 -7.42 0.20
C GLY A 89 -5.72 -7.46 -0.41
N ASP A 90 -6.67 -7.97 0.36
CA ASP A 90 -8.08 -7.91 0.01
C ASP A 90 -8.60 -6.51 0.38
N GLU A 91 -8.89 -5.67 -0.61
CA GLU A 91 -9.34 -4.29 -0.41
C GLU A 91 -10.64 -4.23 0.38
N GLU A 92 -11.55 -5.20 0.22
CA GLU A 92 -12.83 -5.23 0.95
C GLU A 92 -12.65 -5.48 2.45
N LYS A 93 -11.50 -6.04 2.83
CA LYS A 93 -11.13 -6.29 4.23
C LYS A 93 -10.31 -5.15 4.85
N LEU A 94 -9.95 -4.12 4.08
CA LEU A 94 -9.20 -3.00 4.59
C LEU A 94 -10.06 -2.16 5.54
N THR A 95 -9.45 -1.74 6.64
CA THR A 95 -10.04 -0.91 7.68
C THR A 95 -9.18 0.34 7.88
N ARG A 96 -9.76 1.39 8.45
CA ARG A 96 -9.02 2.61 8.83
C ARG A 96 -7.86 2.37 9.82
N ASN A 97 -7.85 1.22 10.48
CA ASN A 97 -6.77 0.85 11.40
C ASN A 97 -5.58 0.23 10.68
N ASP A 98 -5.72 -0.14 9.41
CA ASP A 98 -4.63 -0.73 8.65
C ASP A 98 -3.52 0.30 8.40
N TRP A 99 -2.30 -0.22 8.41
CA TRP A 99 -1.09 0.56 8.19
C TRP A 99 -0.77 0.57 6.71
N VAL A 100 -0.54 1.78 6.19
CA VAL A 100 -0.11 1.97 4.80
C VAL A 100 1.31 2.52 4.78
N GLY A 101 2.09 2.06 3.82
CA GLY A 101 3.46 2.52 3.62
C GLY A 101 3.66 3.03 2.21
N ILE A 102 4.51 4.05 2.04
CA ILE A 102 5.00 4.43 0.71
C ILE A 102 6.24 3.58 0.40
N TRP A 103 6.22 2.89 -0.73
CA TRP A 103 7.34 2.10 -1.23
C TRP A 103 8.35 3.01 -1.97
N ASP A 104 9.00 3.90 -1.23
CA ASP A 104 10.11 4.75 -1.71
C ASP A 104 11.38 4.45 -0.88
N PRO A 105 12.49 4.02 -1.50
CA PRO A 105 13.73 3.70 -0.79
C PRO A 105 14.40 4.94 -0.14
N ASN A 106 14.09 6.15 -0.62
CA ASN A 106 14.66 7.40 -0.11
C ASN A 106 13.73 8.11 0.89
N LYS A 107 12.43 7.84 0.82
CA LYS A 107 11.40 8.45 1.68
C LYS A 107 10.34 7.44 2.14
N PRO A 108 10.72 6.41 2.90
CA PRO A 108 9.77 5.47 3.47
C PRO A 108 8.87 6.17 4.51
N TYR A 109 7.59 6.33 4.17
CA TYR A 109 6.56 6.87 5.06
C TYR A 109 5.63 5.75 5.53
N ILE A 110 5.19 5.84 6.78
CA ILE A 110 4.22 4.94 7.39
C ILE A 110 3.07 5.80 7.90
N GLY A 111 1.85 5.44 7.53
CA GLY A 111 0.63 6.16 7.89
C GLY A 111 -0.56 5.24 8.02
N HIS A 112 -1.74 5.84 7.99
CA HIS A 112 -3.02 5.12 8.04
C HIS A 112 -3.92 5.53 6.88
N ILE A 113 -4.91 4.67 6.62
CA ILE A 113 -6.02 5.02 5.75
C ILE A 113 -6.87 6.06 6.48
N LYS A 114 -6.89 7.29 5.98
CA LYS A 114 -7.67 8.40 6.54
C LYS A 114 -9.15 8.18 6.30
N TYR A 115 -9.47 7.86 5.06
CA TYR A 115 -10.81 7.75 4.53
C TYR A 115 -10.81 6.74 3.39
N LEU A 116 -11.72 5.76 3.47
CA LEU A 116 -12.08 4.91 2.34
C LEU A 116 -13.29 5.56 1.67
N ALA A 117 -13.21 5.74 0.35
CA ALA A 117 -14.30 6.26 -0.44
C ALA A 117 -15.55 5.39 -0.25
N GLN A 118 -16.68 6.03 0.04
CA GLN A 118 -17.97 5.32 0.17
C GLN A 118 -18.80 5.41 -1.11
N ASN A 119 -18.47 6.37 -1.97
CA ASN A 119 -19.18 6.66 -3.22
C ASN A 119 -18.21 6.65 -4.41
N ILE A 120 -18.74 6.46 -5.62
CA ILE A 120 -17.95 6.35 -6.87
C ILE A 120 -17.24 7.65 -7.28
N ASP A 121 -17.73 8.79 -6.77
CA ASP A 121 -17.17 10.12 -7.01
C ASP A 121 -16.10 10.52 -5.98
N GLU A 122 -15.91 9.72 -4.94
CA GLU A 122 -14.92 9.93 -3.89
C GLU A 122 -13.63 9.14 -4.17
N LYS A 123 -12.52 9.62 -3.62
CA LYS A 123 -11.21 8.93 -3.66
C LYS A 123 -10.77 8.58 -2.26
N ASP A 124 -10.12 7.44 -2.13
CA ASP A 124 -9.44 7.08 -0.89
C ASP A 124 -8.42 8.16 -0.53
N GLN A 125 -8.39 8.54 0.75
CA GLN A 125 -7.40 9.47 1.27
C GLN A 125 -6.50 8.75 2.26
N LEU A 126 -5.20 8.92 2.06
CA LEU A 126 -4.16 8.42 2.95
C LEU A 126 -3.65 9.58 3.81
N ASP A 127 -3.43 9.32 5.09
CA ASP A 127 -2.81 10.30 5.98
C ASP A 127 -1.42 9.83 6.40
N PHE A 128 -0.41 10.57 5.94
CA PHE A 128 0.99 10.38 6.30
C PHE A 128 1.50 11.46 7.27
N ASN A 129 0.68 12.48 7.57
CA ASN A 129 1.02 13.63 8.40
C ASN A 129 0.45 13.54 9.81
N SER A 130 -0.71 12.89 9.98
CA SER A 130 -1.32 12.65 11.28
C SER A 130 -0.35 11.87 12.17
N LYS A 131 -0.06 12.42 13.36
CA LYS A 131 0.70 11.69 14.37
C LYS A 131 -0.04 10.41 14.72
N ILE A 132 0.72 9.34 14.85
CA ILE A 132 0.24 8.00 15.21
C ILE A 132 -0.69 8.07 16.42
N GLY A 133 -1.89 7.48 16.29
CA GLY A 133 -2.90 7.42 17.36
C GLY A 133 -3.93 8.56 17.36
N LEU A 134 -3.83 9.53 16.46
CA LEU A 134 -4.91 10.48 16.17
C LEU A 134 -5.58 10.08 14.85
N LEU A 135 -6.46 9.07 14.91
CA LEU A 135 -7.52 8.96 13.90
C LEU A 135 -8.34 10.23 14.05
N GLY A 136 -8.28 11.09 13.02
CA GLY A 136 -8.74 12.47 13.08
C GLY A 136 -10.04 12.62 13.86
N THR A 137 -9.99 13.47 14.90
CA THR A 137 -11.15 14.29 15.22
C THR A 137 -11.65 14.94 13.93
N PRO A 138 -12.98 15.01 13.73
CA PRO A 138 -13.60 15.52 12.51
C PRO A 138 -13.08 16.91 12.10
#